data_AF-A0A4Y4X9B8-F1
#
_entry.id   AF-A0A4Y4X9B8-F1
#
_cell.length_a   1.000
_cell.length_b   1.000
_cell.length_c   1.000
_cell.angle_alpha   90.00
_cell.angle_beta   90.00
_cell.angle_gamma   90.00
#
_symmetry.space_group_name_H-M   'P 1'
#
loop_
_entity.id
_entity.type
_entity.pdbx_description
1 polymer ?
#
loop_
_entity_poly.entity_id
_entity_poly.type
_entity_poly.pdbx_seq_one_letter_code
_entity_poly.pdbx_strand_id
1 'polypeptide(L)'
;IMFDVDTLFVNDMSESFFIPLETHYFGAVREKDLIAMDRNSAKDLYELRQMHAKTIGVADAFPNLEEAQILFDNYFNAGFLALNLKSWREENLENQLIEFFILKNEKLLFNDQDALCFVCRSRILELPYSY
;
A
#
# COMPACT_ATOMS: atom_id res chain seq x y z
N ILE A 1 7.98 6.14 11.75
CA ILE A 1 6.83 6.83 11.13
C ILE A 1 7.31 7.39 9.81
N MET A 2 6.55 7.18 8.74
CA MET A 2 6.70 7.82 7.44
C MET A 2 5.37 8.50 7.12
N PHE A 3 5.41 9.66 6.47
CA PHE A 3 4.23 10.36 6.02
C PHE A 3 4.55 11.22 4.80
N ASP A 4 3.54 11.55 3.99
CA ASP A 4 3.71 12.39 2.82
C ASP A 4 4.00 13.85 3.20
N VAL A 5 4.78 14.53 2.35
CA VAL A 5 5.18 15.93 2.59
C VAL A 5 3.99 16.91 2.57
N ASP A 6 2.89 16.53 1.94
CA ASP A 6 1.64 17.29 1.87
C ASP A 6 0.63 16.90 2.97
N THR A 7 1.07 16.16 3.99
CA THR A 7 0.26 15.84 5.17
C THR A 7 0.31 16.96 6.23
N LEU A 8 -0.86 17.36 6.73
CA LEU A 8 -1.00 18.29 7.86
C LEU A 8 -1.57 17.58 9.10
N PHE A 9 -0.80 17.52 10.18
CA PHE A 9 -1.28 16.99 11.45
C PHE A 9 -2.11 18.03 12.21
N VAL A 10 -3.35 17.65 12.54
CA VAL A 10 -4.30 18.49 13.29
C VAL A 10 -4.31 18.19 14.80
N ASN A 11 -3.62 17.12 15.22
CA ASN A 11 -3.51 16.67 16.60
C ASN A 11 -2.04 16.30 16.93
N ASP A 12 -1.75 16.02 18.20
CA ASP A 12 -0.46 15.45 18.60
C ASP A 12 -0.27 14.05 17.99
N MET A 13 0.89 13.84 17.36
CA MET A 13 1.27 12.59 16.70
C MET A 13 2.20 11.71 17.55
N SER A 14 2.51 12.12 18.79
CA SER A 14 3.43 11.39 19.68
C SER A 14 2.99 9.94 19.94
N GLU A 15 1.69 9.71 20.11
CA GLU A 15 1.09 8.38 20.28
C GLU A 15 1.35 7.44 19.10
N SER A 16 1.51 7.99 17.88
CA SER A 16 1.78 7.19 16.68
C SER A 16 3.10 6.42 16.76
N PHE A 17 4.08 6.90 17.56
CA PHE A 17 5.35 6.20 17.77
C PHE A 17 5.22 4.95 18.64
N PHE A 18 4.10 4.79 19.34
CA PHE A 18 3.84 3.70 20.29
C PHE A 18 2.76 2.72 19.82
N ILE A 19 2.34 2.82 18.55
CA ILE A 19 1.39 1.86 17.96
C ILE A 19 1.95 0.43 18.11
N PRO A 20 1.20 -0.49 18.75
CA PRO A 20 1.63 -1.87 18.93
C PRO A 20 1.52 -2.63 17.59
N LEU A 21 2.61 -2.67 16.83
CA LEU A 21 2.65 -3.36 15.54
C LEU A 21 2.69 -4.89 15.67
N GLU A 22 3.12 -5.42 16.82
CA GLU A 22 3.25 -6.86 17.07
C GLU A 22 4.06 -7.56 15.96
N THR A 23 3.44 -8.52 15.27
CA THR A 23 4.03 -9.25 14.14
C THR A 23 3.83 -8.52 12.81
N HIS A 24 3.12 -7.40 12.74
CA HIS A 24 2.91 -6.67 11.48
C HIS A 24 4.20 -5.94 11.06
N TYR A 25 4.42 -5.86 9.74
CA TYR A 25 5.54 -5.10 9.17
C TYR A 25 5.30 -3.61 9.30
N PHE A 26 4.06 -3.17 9.14
CA PHE A 26 3.68 -1.78 9.33
C PHE A 26 2.18 -1.66 9.61
N GLY A 27 1.79 -0.50 10.13
CA GLY A 27 0.41 -0.04 10.20
C GLY A 27 0.13 1.03 9.15
N ALA A 28 -1.01 0.93 8.50
CA ALA A 28 -1.51 1.90 7.52
C ALA A 28 -3.03 1.99 7.59
N VAL A 29 -3.59 3.11 7.14
CA VAL A 29 -5.05 3.25 7.02
C VAL A 29 -5.52 2.51 5.77
N ARG A 30 -6.48 1.62 5.95
CA ARG A 30 -7.06 0.87 4.83
C ARG A 30 -7.90 1.80 3.98
N GLU A 31 -7.62 1.84 2.70
CA GLU A 31 -8.33 2.69 1.75
C GLU A 31 -9.49 1.89 1.16
N LYS A 32 -10.49 1.62 2.01
CA LYS A 32 -11.75 0.99 1.61
C LYS A 32 -12.61 1.92 0.73
N ASP A 33 -12.33 3.22 0.74
CA ASP A 33 -13.11 4.25 0.05
C ASP A 33 -12.88 4.32 -1.48
N LEU A 34 -12.24 3.32 -2.08
CA LEU A 34 -12.53 2.99 -3.48
C LEU A 34 -14.04 2.69 -3.67
N ILE A 35 -14.74 2.29 -2.61
CA ILE A 35 -16.22 2.16 -2.52
C ILE A 35 -16.92 3.53 -2.72
N ALA A 36 -16.29 4.67 -2.42
CA ALA A 36 -16.89 6.00 -2.59
C ALA A 36 -17.09 6.41 -4.06
N MET A 37 -16.58 5.64 -5.03
CA MET A 37 -16.79 5.83 -6.47
C MET A 37 -17.67 4.72 -7.12
N ASP A 38 -18.51 4.01 -6.35
CA ASP A 38 -19.28 2.82 -6.81
C ASP A 38 -18.40 1.64 -7.28
N ARG A 39 -17.13 1.58 -6.84
CA ARG A 39 -16.19 0.51 -7.23
C ARG A 39 -16.10 -0.54 -6.15
N ASN A 40 -16.93 -1.56 -6.30
CA ASN A 40 -17.18 -2.57 -5.27
C ASN A 40 -16.50 -3.92 -5.58
N SER A 41 -15.61 -3.96 -6.58
CA SER A 41 -14.94 -5.19 -7.00
C SER A 41 -13.50 -4.99 -7.47
N ALA A 42 -12.73 -6.09 -7.42
CA ALA A 42 -11.40 -6.18 -8.03
C ALA A 42 -11.43 -5.87 -9.54
N LYS A 43 -12.55 -6.15 -10.22
CA LYS A 43 -12.74 -5.82 -11.63
C LYS A 43 -12.79 -4.30 -11.85
N ASP A 44 -13.48 -3.58 -10.98
CA ASP A 44 -13.54 -2.11 -11.06
C ASP A 44 -12.15 -1.49 -10.82
N LEU A 45 -11.39 -2.04 -9.86
CA LEU A 45 -9.99 -1.64 -9.64
C LEU A 45 -9.13 -1.91 -10.88
N TYR A 46 -9.25 -3.09 -11.49
CA TYR A 46 -8.53 -3.46 -12.71
C TYR A 46 -8.82 -2.51 -13.88
N GLU A 47 -10.09 -2.19 -14.14
CA GLU A 47 -10.50 -1.26 -15.20
C GLU A 47 -9.99 0.17 -14.94
N LEU A 48 -10.06 0.62 -13.68
CA LEU A 48 -9.51 1.91 -13.27
C LEU A 48 -8.01 1.99 -13.51
N ARG A 49 -7.25 1.00 -13.02
CA ARG A 49 -5.79 0.99 -13.11
C ARG A 49 -5.32 0.97 -14.57
N GLN A 50 -6.02 0.24 -15.44
CA GLN A 50 -5.80 0.30 -16.89
C GLN A 50 -6.05 1.69 -17.48
N MET A 51 -7.17 2.33 -17.13
CA MET A 51 -7.50 3.67 -17.61
C MET A 51 -6.44 4.69 -17.17
N HIS A 52 -6.03 4.63 -15.90
CA HIS A 52 -5.02 5.53 -15.34
C HIS A 52 -3.67 5.31 -16.02
N ALA A 53 -3.21 4.05 -16.14
CA ALA A 53 -1.97 3.70 -16.83
C ALA A 53 -1.93 4.25 -18.26
N LYS A 54 -3.04 4.15 -19.00
CA LYS A 54 -3.17 4.74 -20.34
C LYS A 54 -3.10 6.27 -20.32
N THR A 55 -3.73 6.91 -19.34
CA THR A 55 -3.80 8.37 -19.21
C THR A 55 -2.43 9.00 -18.97
N ILE A 56 -1.58 8.36 -18.16
CA ILE A 56 -0.24 8.85 -17.82
C ILE A 56 0.86 8.27 -18.72
N GLY A 57 0.50 7.45 -19.72
CA GLY A 57 1.44 6.93 -20.72
C GLY A 57 2.29 5.72 -20.29
N VAL A 58 1.87 4.99 -19.25
CA VAL A 58 2.57 3.78 -18.74
C VAL A 58 1.77 2.51 -19.05
N ALA A 59 1.60 2.21 -20.34
CA ALA A 59 0.62 1.25 -20.85
C ALA A 59 0.76 -0.22 -20.38
N ASP A 60 1.77 -0.57 -19.58
CA ASP A 60 2.03 -1.92 -19.09
C ASP A 60 2.36 -2.01 -17.59
N ALA A 61 2.11 -0.95 -16.81
CA ALA A 61 2.36 -0.93 -15.36
C ALA A 61 1.11 -1.23 -14.49
N PHE A 62 0.00 -1.70 -15.07
CA PHE A 62 -1.23 -1.98 -14.34
C PHE A 62 -1.34 -3.48 -13.97
N PRO A 63 -2.05 -3.82 -12.87
CA PRO A 63 -2.19 -5.21 -12.42
C PRO A 63 -3.06 -6.03 -13.39
N ASN A 64 -2.83 -7.33 -13.48
CA ASN A 64 -3.82 -8.26 -14.04
C ASN A 64 -5.01 -8.47 -13.06
N LEU A 65 -6.01 -9.28 -13.43
CA LEU A 65 -7.20 -9.49 -12.59
C LEU A 65 -6.91 -10.17 -11.24
N GLU A 66 -5.98 -11.12 -11.18
CA GLU A 66 -5.60 -11.79 -9.92
C GLU A 66 -4.86 -10.82 -9.00
N GLU A 67 -3.94 -10.05 -9.57
CA GLU A 67 -3.23 -8.97 -8.88
C GLU A 67 -4.19 -7.88 -8.38
N ALA A 68 -5.19 -7.51 -9.18
CA ALA A 68 -6.22 -6.57 -8.79
C ALA A 68 -7.05 -7.11 -7.62
N GLN A 69 -7.32 -8.42 -7.55
CA GLN A 69 -7.99 -9.02 -6.40
C GLN A 69 -7.13 -8.90 -5.12
N ILE A 70 -5.84 -9.20 -5.22
CA ILE A 70 -4.90 -9.06 -4.09
C ILE A 70 -4.85 -7.61 -3.62
N LEU A 71 -4.71 -6.66 -4.55
CA LEU A 71 -4.70 -5.24 -4.22
C LEU A 71 -6.02 -4.83 -3.58
N PHE A 72 -7.16 -5.18 -4.16
CA PHE A 72 -8.49 -4.85 -3.64
C PHE A 72 -8.71 -5.35 -2.21
N ASP A 73 -8.27 -6.57 -1.90
CA ASP A 73 -8.45 -7.16 -0.58
C ASP A 73 -7.57 -6.50 0.50
N ASN A 74 -6.43 -5.90 0.11
CA ASN A 74 -5.40 -5.44 1.04
C ASN A 74 -5.03 -3.95 0.89
N TYR A 75 -5.79 -3.20 0.10
CA TYR A 75 -5.43 -1.84 -0.30
C TYR A 75 -5.39 -0.87 0.89
N PHE A 76 -4.33 -0.08 0.97
CA PHE A 76 -4.10 0.92 2.01
C PHE A 76 -3.52 2.18 1.37
N ASN A 77 -3.59 3.30 2.09
CA ASN A 77 -2.93 4.54 1.69
C ASN A 77 -1.51 4.61 2.29
N ALA A 78 -0.49 4.81 1.45
CA ALA A 78 0.90 4.88 1.88
C ALA A 78 1.33 6.26 2.42
N GLY A 79 0.43 7.25 2.46
CA GLY A 79 0.73 8.61 2.91
C GLY A 79 0.92 8.76 4.42
N PHE A 80 0.60 7.74 5.21
CA PHE A 80 1.02 7.61 6.60
C PHE A 80 1.30 6.15 6.97
N LEU A 81 2.51 5.86 7.46
CA LEU A 81 2.94 4.51 7.84
C LEU A 81 3.62 4.47 9.22
N ALA A 82 3.16 3.54 10.06
CA ALA A 82 3.86 3.14 11.27
C ALA A 82 4.72 1.89 10.99
N LEU A 83 6.05 2.02 11.03
CA LEU A 83 6.98 0.99 10.52
C LEU A 83 7.61 0.14 11.64
N ASN A 84 7.54 -1.18 11.52
CA ASN A 84 8.24 -2.13 12.38
C ASN A 84 9.65 -2.41 11.82
N LEU A 85 10.55 -1.45 11.96
CA LEU A 85 11.90 -1.57 11.40
C LEU A 85 12.72 -2.75 11.97
N LYS A 86 12.35 -3.25 13.16
CA LYS A 86 12.96 -4.45 13.73
C LYS A 86 12.62 -5.67 12.87
N SER A 87 11.33 -5.92 12.64
CA SER A 87 10.87 -7.03 11.78
C SER A 87 11.39 -6.89 10.35
N TRP A 88 11.43 -5.67 9.80
CA TRP A 88 11.99 -5.45 8.45
C TRP A 88 13.44 -5.92 8.33
N ARG A 89 14.27 -5.63 9.35
CA ARG A 89 15.67 -6.06 9.37
C ARG A 89 15.84 -7.55 9.65
N GLU A 90 15.08 -8.08 10.61
CA GLU A 90 15.15 -9.50 10.98
C GLU A 90 14.75 -10.43 9.83
N GLU A 91 13.86 -9.96 8.95
CA GLU A 91 13.28 -10.76 7.86
C GLU A 91 13.75 -10.30 6.47
N ASN A 92 14.70 -9.36 6.41
CA ASN A 92 15.27 -8.85 5.16
C ASN A 92 14.21 -8.31 4.17
N LEU A 93 13.19 -7.62 4.70
CA LEU A 93 12.02 -7.19 3.93
C LEU A 93 12.38 -6.21 2.81
N GLU A 94 13.40 -5.37 3.01
CA GLU A 94 13.90 -4.45 1.97
C GLU A 94 14.31 -5.20 0.70
N ASN A 95 15.12 -6.25 0.83
CA ASN A 95 15.51 -7.05 -0.32
C ASN A 95 14.32 -7.76 -0.97
N GLN A 96 13.35 -8.24 -0.17
CA GLN A 96 12.14 -8.85 -0.73
C GLN A 96 11.32 -7.86 -1.57
N LEU A 97 11.23 -6.60 -1.13
CA LEU A 97 10.56 -5.53 -1.88
C LEU A 97 11.31 -5.20 -3.17
N ILE A 98 12.65 -5.11 -3.12
CA ILE A 98 13.51 -4.86 -4.29
C ILE A 98 13.38 -6.03 -5.29
N GLU A 99 13.49 -7.27 -4.83
CA GLU A 99 13.34 -8.46 -5.66
C GLU A 99 11.96 -8.54 -6.31
N PHE A 100 10.90 -8.19 -5.56
CA PHE A 100 9.55 -8.11 -6.10
C PHE A 100 9.43 -7.03 -7.18
N PHE A 101 10.01 -5.85 -6.97
CA PHE A 101 9.99 -4.77 -7.95
C PHE A 101 10.71 -5.16 -9.25
N ILE A 102 11.87 -5.84 -9.14
CA ILE A 102 12.59 -6.40 -10.29
C ILE A 102 11.76 -7.48 -10.98
N LEU A 103 11.09 -8.37 -10.23
CA LEU A 103 10.20 -9.40 -10.78
C LEU A 103 9.04 -8.79 -11.58
N LYS A 104 8.58 -7.60 -11.19
CA LYS A 104 7.58 -6.80 -11.92
C LYS A 104 8.17 -6.00 -13.09
N ASN A 105 9.41 -6.29 -13.49
CA ASN A 105 10.12 -5.55 -14.53
C ASN A 105 10.13 -4.04 -14.25
N GLU A 106 10.29 -3.67 -12.97
CA GLU A 106 10.32 -2.28 -12.51
C GLU A 106 9.04 -1.50 -12.87
N LYS A 107 7.91 -2.20 -12.99
CA LYS A 107 6.62 -1.64 -13.41
C LYS A 107 5.53 -1.94 -12.39
N LEU A 108 5.18 -0.91 -11.63
CA LEU A 108 4.01 -0.86 -10.77
C LEU A 108 3.36 0.51 -10.96
N LEU A 109 2.03 0.56 -11.04
CA LEU A 109 1.35 1.83 -11.28
C LEU A 109 1.52 2.77 -10.09
N PHE A 110 1.44 2.24 -8.86
CA PHE A 110 1.82 2.94 -7.64
C PHE A 110 2.96 2.17 -6.97
N ASN A 111 4.18 2.65 -7.20
CA ASN A 111 5.42 1.90 -6.93
C ASN A 111 5.48 1.27 -5.54
N ASP A 112 5.71 2.08 -4.52
CA ASP A 112 5.90 1.66 -3.14
C ASP A 112 4.62 1.06 -2.54
N GLN A 113 3.47 1.70 -2.75
CA GLN A 113 2.19 1.23 -2.23
C GLN A 113 1.81 -0.16 -2.76
N ASP A 114 1.91 -0.39 -4.07
CA ASP A 114 1.58 -1.70 -4.65
C ASP A 114 2.61 -2.76 -4.21
N ALA A 115 3.92 -2.43 -4.18
CA ALA A 115 4.95 -3.36 -3.73
C ALA A 115 4.74 -3.80 -2.27
N LEU A 116 4.49 -2.85 -1.38
CA LEU A 116 4.16 -3.11 0.02
C LEU A 116 2.86 -3.92 0.13
N CYS A 117 1.83 -3.61 -0.65
CA CYS A 117 0.58 -4.37 -0.66
C CYS A 117 0.82 -5.83 -1.04
N PHE A 118 1.57 -6.10 -2.11
CA PHE A 118 1.86 -7.47 -2.54
C PHE A 118 2.72 -8.23 -1.53
N VAL A 119 3.87 -7.67 -1.15
CA VAL A 119 4.85 -8.38 -0.31
C VAL A 119 4.33 -8.53 1.13
N CYS A 120 3.59 -7.55 1.64
CA CYS A 120 3.20 -7.48 3.05
C CYS A 120 1.76 -7.88 3.34
N ARG A 121 0.92 -8.22 2.36
CA ARG A 121 -0.56 -8.44 2.47
C ARG A 121 -1.09 -9.13 3.73
N SER A 122 -0.35 -10.05 4.33
CA SER A 122 -0.77 -10.78 5.55
C SER A 122 -0.28 -10.18 6.87
N ARG A 123 0.45 -9.06 6.81
CA ARG A 123 1.18 -8.43 7.93
C ARG A 123 1.07 -6.90 7.88
N ILE A 124 -0.05 -6.38 7.37
CA ILE A 124 -0.41 -4.97 7.42
C ILE A 124 -1.42 -4.79 8.54
N LEU A 125 -1.10 -3.94 9.52
CA LEU A 125 -2.04 -3.57 10.58
C LEU A 125 -2.97 -2.47 10.05
N GLU A 126 -4.28 -2.69 10.07
CA GLU A 126 -5.28 -1.67 9.72
C GLU A 126 -5.35 -0.62 10.86
N LEU A 127 -4.90 0.60 10.57
CA LEU A 127 -5.00 1.74 11.48
C LEU A 127 -6.39 2.40 11.39
N PRO A 128 -6.86 3.05 12.47
CA PRO A 128 -8.07 3.88 12.41
C PRO A 128 -7.97 5.01 11.37
N TYR A 129 -9.10 5.39 10.76
CA TYR A 129 -9.17 6.47 9.76
C TYR A 129 -8.77 7.87 10.29
N SER A 130 -8.59 8.01 11.60
CA SER A 130 -8.09 9.26 12.19
C SER A 130 -6.60 9.51 11.94
N TYR A 131 -5.87 8.50 11.45
CA TYR A 131 -4.45 8.56 11.12
C TYR A 131 -4.21 9.05 9.70
#